data_AF-A0A131XFR1-F1
#
_entry.id   AF-A0A131XFR1-F1
#
_cell.length_a   1.000
_cell.length_b   1.000
_cell.length_c   1.000
_cell.angle_alpha   90.00
_cell.angle_beta   90.00
_cell.angle_gamma   90.00
#
_symmetry.space_group_name_H-M   'P 1'
#
loop_
_entity.id
_entity.type
_entity.pdbx_description
1 polymer ?
#
loop_
_entity_poly.entity_id
_entity_poly.type
_entity_poly.pdbx_seq_one_letter_code
_entity_poly.pdbx_strand_id
1 'polypeptide(L)'
;AAIDHAARVWDMHRPGLVPVSAMVRGPARQVSLSPHWNGLFVVGEESPVGGPAHALFRENGYYGFTPKTLVSHSATVWGVSVSPWSNLVASCDASGKVAAIMLPYLSSNLDFVKHHIKMRLPLFQALVVPLAEGEQLKGPGHQGGHSLAQQLYGISFEDTDLEQESAFDQPAREHREKSDCCGQYHLNSFNTVCWSPNHGSANWLFSAGQAGVARLTWLGLYRRHLKDAAS
;
A
#
# COMPACT_ATOMS: atom_id res chain seq x y z
N ALA A 1 -3.62 -15.98 2.94
CA ALA A 1 -2.69 -15.95 4.09
C ALA A 1 -3.19 -16.97 5.08
N ALA A 2 -2.34 -17.93 5.46
CA ALA A 2 -2.68 -18.91 6.47
C ALA A 2 -2.03 -18.55 7.81
N ILE A 3 -2.45 -19.22 8.88
CA ILE A 3 -1.90 -19.05 10.24
C ILE A 3 -0.39 -19.31 10.30
N ASP A 4 0.13 -20.10 9.35
CA ASP A 4 1.55 -20.35 9.16
C ASP A 4 2.29 -19.21 8.44
N HIS A 5 1.65 -18.04 8.32
CA HIS A 5 2.18 -16.82 7.71
C HIS A 5 2.52 -16.96 6.22
N ALA A 6 2.19 -18.10 5.60
CA ALA A 6 2.49 -18.36 4.21
C ALA A 6 1.36 -17.90 3.27
N ALA A 7 1.76 -17.46 2.08
CA ALA A 7 0.86 -17.33 0.94
C ALA A 7 1.16 -18.47 -0.04
N ARG A 8 0.17 -19.31 -0.33
CA ARG A 8 0.31 -20.46 -1.25
C ARG A 8 -0.72 -20.38 -2.35
N VAL A 9 -0.31 -20.73 -3.56
CA VAL A 9 -1.16 -20.89 -4.74
C VAL A 9 -1.33 -22.39 -4.97
N TRP A 10 -2.58 -22.81 -5.12
CA TRP A 10 -2.95 -24.20 -5.33
C TRP A 10 -3.68 -24.33 -6.66
N ASP A 11 -3.40 -25.40 -7.40
CA ASP A 11 -4.18 -25.75 -8.57
C ASP A 11 -5.49 -26.43 -8.12
N MET A 12 -6.63 -25.83 -8.50
CA MET A 12 -7.94 -26.37 -8.16
C MET A 12 -8.28 -27.64 -8.94
N HIS A 13 -7.65 -27.90 -10.09
CA HIS A 13 -7.86 -29.13 -10.84
C HIS A 13 -7.20 -30.35 -10.17
N ARG A 14 -6.24 -30.10 -9.27
CA ARG A 14 -5.48 -31.14 -8.57
C ARG A 14 -5.36 -30.80 -7.07
N PRO A 15 -6.48 -30.79 -6.33
CA PRO A 15 -6.47 -30.46 -4.92
C PRO A 15 -5.71 -31.55 -4.14
N GLY A 16 -4.83 -31.15 -3.23
CA GLY A 16 -4.11 -32.06 -2.31
C GLY A 16 -2.68 -32.43 -2.70
N LEU A 17 -2.17 -31.97 -3.84
CA LEU A 17 -0.75 -32.04 -4.21
C LEU A 17 0.07 -30.90 -3.58
N VAL A 18 1.38 -30.83 -3.86
CA VAL A 18 2.26 -29.71 -3.47
C VAL A 18 1.73 -28.39 -4.06
N PRO A 19 1.76 -27.27 -3.30
CA PRO A 19 1.35 -25.96 -3.83
C PRO A 19 2.18 -25.60 -5.06
N VAL A 20 1.52 -25.03 -6.08
CA VAL A 20 2.16 -24.56 -7.32
C VAL A 20 3.21 -23.50 -6.99
N SER A 21 2.89 -22.63 -6.04
CA SER A 21 3.81 -21.60 -5.56
C SER A 21 3.59 -21.36 -4.07
N ALA A 22 4.66 -21.25 -3.31
CA ALA A 22 4.62 -20.94 -1.89
C ALA A 22 5.55 -19.77 -1.56
N MET A 23 5.03 -18.81 -0.81
CA MET A 23 5.73 -17.67 -0.27
C MET A 23 5.75 -17.74 1.24
N VAL A 24 6.95 -17.81 1.79
CA VAL A 24 7.22 -17.83 3.23
C VAL A 24 8.19 -16.68 3.49
N ARG A 25 7.70 -15.45 3.44
CA ARG A 25 8.51 -14.24 3.68
C ARG A 25 7.72 -13.31 4.60
N GLY A 26 7.87 -13.53 5.90
CA GLY A 26 7.15 -12.80 6.95
C GLY A 26 5.65 -13.11 7.01
N PRO A 27 4.93 -12.61 8.03
CA PRO A 27 3.48 -12.70 8.14
C PRO A 27 2.79 -12.01 6.97
N ALA A 28 2.35 -12.81 5.99
CA ALA A 28 1.46 -12.34 4.94
C ALA A 28 0.10 -11.99 5.55
N ARG A 29 -0.37 -10.77 5.32
CA ARG A 29 -1.58 -10.23 5.92
C ARG A 29 -2.73 -10.19 4.93
N GLN A 30 -2.47 -9.66 3.74
CA GLN A 30 -3.44 -9.61 2.67
C GLN A 30 -2.79 -10.03 1.35
N VAL A 31 -3.61 -10.62 0.48
CA VAL A 31 -3.23 -10.94 -0.90
C VAL A 31 -4.26 -10.34 -1.83
N SER A 32 -3.81 -9.79 -2.96
CA SER A 32 -4.68 -9.33 -4.05
C SER A 32 -4.19 -9.90 -5.38
N LEU A 33 -5.10 -10.43 -6.17
CA LEU A 33 -4.79 -10.96 -7.50
C LEU A 33 -4.82 -9.84 -8.52
N SER A 34 -3.85 -9.80 -9.43
CA SER A 34 -3.96 -8.90 -10.58
C SER A 34 -4.87 -9.50 -11.65
N PRO A 35 -5.89 -8.78 -12.12
CA PRO A 35 -6.68 -9.22 -13.27
C PRO A 35 -5.89 -9.12 -14.59
N HIS A 36 -4.88 -8.25 -14.64
CA HIS A 36 -4.13 -7.94 -15.87
C HIS A 36 -2.91 -8.83 -16.08
N TRP A 37 -2.40 -9.45 -15.01
CA TRP A 37 -1.13 -10.16 -15.00
C TRP A 37 -1.25 -11.48 -14.25
N ASN A 38 -0.48 -12.49 -14.68
CA ASN A 38 -0.41 -13.78 -14.01
C ASN A 38 0.45 -13.71 -12.75
N GLY A 39 -0.06 -13.04 -11.72
CA GLY A 39 0.62 -12.88 -10.46
C GLY A 39 -0.30 -12.38 -9.36
N LEU A 40 0.27 -12.32 -8.18
CA LEU A 40 -0.40 -11.91 -6.96
C LEU A 40 0.47 -10.91 -6.20
N PHE A 41 -0.21 -9.98 -5.56
CA PHE A 41 0.37 -9.04 -4.63
C PHE A 41 0.24 -9.61 -3.24
N VAL A 42 1.36 -9.84 -2.56
CA VAL A 42 1.39 -10.17 -1.14
C VAL A 42 1.79 -8.94 -0.37
N VAL A 43 1.01 -8.64 0.65
CA VAL A 43 1.31 -7.61 1.64
C VAL A 43 1.50 -8.28 2.98
N GLY A 44 2.45 -7.79 3.77
CA GLY A 44 2.77 -8.31 5.09
C GLY A 44 3.34 -7.26 6.02
N GLU A 45 3.70 -7.71 7.22
CA GLU A 45 4.18 -6.84 8.28
C GLU A 45 5.68 -6.55 8.18
N GLU A 46 6.09 -5.43 8.78
CA GLU A 46 7.50 -5.16 9.00
C GLU A 46 8.03 -6.15 10.02
N SER A 47 9.18 -6.76 9.73
CA SER A 47 9.86 -7.64 10.68
C SER A 47 11.32 -7.22 10.80
N PRO A 48 11.88 -7.17 12.01
CA PRO A 48 13.31 -6.88 12.20
C PRO A 48 14.19 -7.90 11.48
N VAL A 49 13.68 -9.12 11.23
CA VAL A 49 14.37 -10.18 10.48
C VAL A 49 14.01 -10.13 8.98
N GLY A 50 12.77 -9.76 8.65
CA GLY A 50 12.22 -9.79 7.28
C GLY A 50 12.49 -8.54 6.43
N GLY A 51 12.92 -7.44 7.06
CA GLY A 51 13.08 -6.14 6.41
C GLY A 51 11.79 -5.31 6.42
N PRO A 52 11.76 -4.19 5.67
CA PRO A 52 10.63 -3.27 5.68
C PRO A 52 9.37 -3.92 5.14
N ALA A 53 8.20 -3.42 5.56
CA ALA A 53 6.93 -3.89 5.04
C ALA A 53 6.78 -3.49 3.56
N HIS A 54 6.38 -4.45 2.74
CA HIS A 54 6.43 -4.32 1.29
C HIS A 54 5.19 -4.92 0.64
N ALA A 55 4.63 -4.22 -0.35
CA ALA A 55 3.73 -4.83 -1.32
C ALA A 55 4.58 -5.53 -2.39
N LEU A 56 4.66 -6.85 -2.26
CA LEU A 56 5.48 -7.72 -3.10
C LEU A 56 4.64 -8.27 -4.25
N PHE A 57 5.06 -8.01 -5.48
CA PHE A 57 4.52 -8.71 -6.63
C PHE A 57 5.25 -10.04 -6.80
N ARG A 58 4.46 -11.10 -6.94
CA ARG A 58 4.94 -12.44 -7.22
C ARG A 58 4.18 -13.04 -8.38
N GLU A 59 4.94 -13.50 -9.36
CA GLU A 59 4.45 -14.22 -10.51
C GLU A 59 4.10 -15.67 -10.09
N ASN A 60 3.08 -16.27 -10.73
CA ASN A 60 2.57 -17.59 -10.32
C ASN A 60 3.47 -18.78 -10.72
N GLY A 61 4.65 -18.52 -11.27
CA GLY A 61 5.67 -19.53 -11.58
C GLY A 61 5.71 -19.97 -13.05
N TYR A 62 5.08 -19.24 -13.96
CA TYR A 62 5.17 -19.48 -15.40
C TYR A 62 6.52 -19.03 -15.98
N TYR A 63 6.98 -17.84 -15.61
CA TYR A 63 8.28 -17.29 -16.04
C TYR A 63 9.41 -17.52 -15.02
N GLY A 64 9.06 -17.79 -13.76
CA GLY A 64 10.05 -18.00 -12.70
C GLY A 64 10.76 -16.71 -12.29
N PHE A 65 10.11 -15.55 -12.49
CA PHE A 65 10.69 -14.26 -12.11
C PHE A 65 10.84 -14.12 -10.60
N THR A 66 11.90 -13.43 -10.19
CA THR A 66 12.13 -13.16 -8.77
C THR A 66 11.06 -12.19 -8.23
N PRO A 67 10.46 -12.46 -7.07
CA PRO A 67 9.49 -11.53 -6.47
C PRO A 67 10.12 -10.17 -6.19
N LYS A 68 9.40 -9.09 -6.51
CA LYS A 68 9.88 -7.71 -6.33
C LYS A 68 8.93 -6.86 -5.51
N THR A 69 9.50 -5.99 -4.68
CA THR A 69 8.77 -4.97 -3.94
C THR A 69 8.35 -3.87 -4.90
N LEU A 70 7.04 -3.74 -5.14
CA LEU A 70 6.50 -2.69 -5.98
C LEU A 70 6.13 -1.47 -5.15
N VAL A 71 5.49 -1.64 -4.00
CA VAL A 71 5.28 -0.55 -3.04
C VAL A 71 6.07 -0.81 -1.78
N SER A 72 6.92 0.15 -1.40
CA SER A 72 7.67 0.12 -0.15
C SER A 72 7.01 1.10 0.79
N HIS A 73 6.93 0.68 2.03
CA HIS A 73 6.15 1.29 3.08
C HIS A 73 7.01 1.30 4.33
N SER A 74 6.92 2.38 5.10
CA SER A 74 7.78 2.59 6.27
C SER A 74 7.23 1.91 7.54
N ALA A 75 6.07 1.27 7.44
CA ALA A 75 5.38 0.58 8.52
C ALA A 75 4.57 -0.59 7.96
N THR A 76 4.03 -1.45 8.82
CA THR A 76 3.18 -2.58 8.42
C THR A 76 2.08 -2.16 7.45
N VAL A 77 2.02 -2.86 6.32
CA VAL A 77 1.02 -2.62 5.27
C VAL A 77 -0.20 -3.46 5.59
N TRP A 78 -1.36 -2.84 5.72
CA TRP A 78 -2.61 -3.55 6.04
C TRP A 78 -3.38 -3.96 4.81
N GLY A 79 -3.40 -3.08 3.82
CA GLY A 79 -4.29 -3.16 2.67
C GLY A 79 -3.55 -3.17 1.34
N VAL A 80 -4.02 -3.98 0.40
CA VAL A 80 -3.64 -3.88 -1.02
C VAL A 80 -4.83 -4.18 -1.93
N SER A 81 -4.95 -3.40 -3.00
CA SER A 81 -5.99 -3.57 -4.01
C SER A 81 -5.43 -3.25 -5.39
N VAL A 82 -5.60 -4.19 -6.32
CA VAL A 82 -5.31 -3.99 -7.74
C VAL A 82 -6.54 -3.43 -8.43
N SER A 83 -6.36 -2.39 -9.25
CA SER A 83 -7.46 -1.84 -10.03
C SER A 83 -7.88 -2.82 -11.12
N PRO A 84 -9.18 -3.13 -11.26
CA PRO A 84 -9.67 -3.98 -12.34
C PRO A 84 -9.73 -3.27 -13.70
N TRP A 85 -9.54 -1.96 -13.73
CA TRP A 85 -9.70 -1.14 -14.95
C TRP A 85 -8.41 -0.48 -15.41
N SER A 86 -7.47 -0.26 -14.49
CA SER A 86 -6.19 0.39 -14.77
C SER A 86 -5.04 -0.46 -14.26
N ASN A 87 -3.85 -0.26 -14.82
CA ASN A 87 -2.64 -0.95 -14.38
C ASN A 87 -2.06 -0.31 -13.10
N LEU A 88 -2.93 -0.09 -12.10
CA LEU A 88 -2.60 0.56 -10.84
C LEU A 88 -2.82 -0.41 -9.67
N VAL A 89 -1.98 -0.28 -8.65
CA VAL A 89 -2.14 -0.97 -7.38
C VAL A 89 -2.09 0.05 -6.27
N ALA A 90 -3.08 0.02 -5.38
CA ALA A 90 -3.11 0.86 -4.19
C ALA A 90 -2.78 0.01 -2.96
N SER A 91 -2.15 0.65 -1.98
CA SER A 91 -1.78 0.02 -0.72
C SER A 91 -1.77 1.04 0.42
N CYS A 92 -1.98 0.57 1.64
CA CYS A 92 -2.07 1.42 2.83
C CYS A 92 -1.38 0.84 4.06
N ASP A 93 -0.93 1.75 4.92
CA ASP A 93 -0.01 1.47 6.02
C ASP A 93 -0.56 1.82 7.40
N ALA A 94 0.09 1.24 8.41
CA ALA A 94 -0.08 1.59 9.82
C ALA A 94 0.30 3.04 10.13
N SER A 95 1.21 3.62 9.35
CA SER A 95 1.64 5.02 9.49
C SER A 95 0.60 6.02 8.98
N GLY A 96 -0.51 5.56 8.40
CA GLY A 96 -1.53 6.40 7.78
C GLY A 96 -1.20 6.87 6.37
N LYS A 97 -0.14 6.32 5.75
CA LYS A 97 0.19 6.57 4.35
C LYS A 97 -0.68 5.71 3.43
N VAL A 98 -1.18 6.32 2.36
CA VAL A 98 -1.82 5.61 1.26
C VAL A 98 -1.09 5.98 -0.03
N ALA A 99 -0.58 4.95 -0.70
CA ALA A 99 0.19 5.09 -1.93
C ALA A 99 -0.36 4.16 -3.01
N ALA A 100 -0.30 4.64 -4.24
CA ALA A 100 -0.53 3.83 -5.43
C ALA A 100 0.78 3.64 -6.21
N ILE A 101 0.84 2.61 -7.04
CA ILE A 101 1.90 2.41 -8.02
C ILE A 101 1.28 2.10 -9.37
N MET A 102 1.80 2.73 -10.42
CA MET A 102 1.57 2.28 -11.77
C MET A 102 2.48 1.10 -12.08
N LEU A 103 1.87 -0.04 -12.38
CA LEU A 103 2.61 -1.26 -12.63
C LEU A 103 3.40 -1.13 -13.94
N PRO A 104 4.69 -1.50 -13.94
CA PRO A 104 5.42 -1.69 -15.19
C PRO A 104 4.84 -2.88 -15.96
N TYR A 105 5.35 -3.10 -17.17
CA TYR A 105 5.00 -4.28 -17.97
C TYR A 105 5.48 -5.57 -17.27
N LEU A 106 4.60 -6.24 -16.52
CA LEU A 106 4.97 -7.33 -15.61
C LEU A 106 5.34 -8.65 -16.30
N SER A 107 5.10 -8.78 -17.61
CA SER A 107 5.64 -9.88 -18.41
C SER A 107 7.11 -9.69 -18.80
N SER A 108 7.71 -8.53 -18.54
CA SER A 108 9.17 -8.37 -18.58
C SER A 108 9.76 -8.66 -17.21
N ASN A 109 11.00 -9.17 -17.17
CA ASN A 109 11.66 -9.41 -15.90
C ASN A 109 11.93 -8.05 -15.21
N LEU A 110 11.31 -7.87 -14.04
CA LEU A 110 11.44 -6.68 -13.20
C LEU A 110 12.88 -6.41 -12.76
N ASP A 111 13.77 -7.40 -12.78
CA ASP A 111 15.20 -7.23 -12.54
C ASP A 111 15.84 -6.21 -13.50
N PHE A 112 15.35 -6.12 -14.73
CA PHE A 112 15.86 -5.19 -15.74
C PHE A 112 15.18 -3.82 -15.68
N VAL A 113 14.09 -3.67 -14.93
CA VAL A 113 13.35 -2.41 -14.80
C VAL A 113 13.98 -1.56 -13.69
N LYS A 114 15.05 -0.84 -14.04
CA LYS A 114 15.86 -0.03 -13.12
C LYS A 114 15.08 1.05 -12.35
N HIS A 115 13.89 1.43 -12.81
CA HIS A 115 13.12 2.56 -12.29
C HIS A 115 11.67 2.22 -11.90
N HIS A 116 11.34 0.95 -11.64
CA HIS A 116 9.97 0.58 -11.24
C HIS A 116 9.47 1.31 -9.98
N ILE A 117 10.39 1.77 -9.12
CA ILE A 117 10.09 2.55 -7.90
C ILE A 117 9.63 3.98 -8.21
N LYS A 118 10.03 4.56 -9.36
CA LYS A 118 9.62 5.93 -9.76
C LYS A 118 8.16 6.02 -10.17
N MET A 119 7.51 4.88 -10.43
CA MET A 119 6.09 4.82 -10.80
C MET A 119 5.15 4.89 -9.58
N ARG A 120 5.71 5.13 -8.39
CA ARG A 120 4.95 5.30 -7.14
C ARG A 120 4.34 6.69 -7.07
N LEU A 121 3.10 6.71 -6.63
CA LEU A 121 2.25 7.88 -6.47
C LEU A 121 1.83 7.91 -4.99
N PRO A 122 2.53 8.68 -4.12
CA PRO A 122 1.99 8.96 -2.80
C PRO A 122 0.69 9.74 -3.01
N LEU A 123 -0.41 9.29 -2.39
CA LEU A 123 -1.72 9.93 -2.60
C LEU A 123 -1.99 10.92 -1.48
N PHE A 124 -1.89 10.44 -0.24
CA PHE A 124 -2.04 11.25 0.94
C PHE A 124 -1.44 10.54 2.15
N GLN A 125 -1.20 11.31 3.19
CA GLN A 125 -0.78 10.84 4.51
C GLN A 125 -1.72 11.38 5.57
N ALA A 126 -2.18 10.49 6.47
CA ALA A 126 -2.88 10.88 7.68
C ALA A 126 -1.88 11.06 8.82
N LEU A 127 -1.83 12.28 9.37
CA LEU A 127 -0.98 12.65 10.50
C LEU A 127 -1.82 12.77 11.76
N VAL A 128 -1.25 12.32 12.88
CA VAL A 128 -1.84 12.53 14.21
C VAL A 128 -1.36 13.88 14.73
N VAL A 129 -2.29 14.77 15.08
CA VAL A 129 -2.01 16.13 15.56
C VAL A 129 -2.64 16.31 16.95
N PRO A 130 -1.94 16.90 17.94
CA PRO A 130 -2.54 17.18 19.24
C PRO A 130 -3.65 18.24 19.13
N LEU A 131 -4.77 18.02 19.83
CA LEU A 131 -5.93 18.94 19.86
C LEU A 131 -5.73 20.10 20.84
N ALA A 132 -4.92 19.91 21.89
CA ALA A 132 -4.61 20.95 22.86
C ALA A 132 -3.43 21.82 22.38
N GLU A 133 -3.72 23.07 22.02
CA GLU A 133 -2.70 24.08 21.73
C GLU A 133 -2.01 24.52 23.03
N GLY A 134 -0.88 23.89 23.39
CA GLY A 134 -0.03 24.42 24.47
C GLY A 134 0.78 23.42 25.29
N GLU A 135 0.47 22.12 25.25
CA GLU A 135 1.28 21.09 25.91
C GLU A 135 2.00 20.25 24.86
N GLN A 136 3.33 20.13 24.98
CA GLN A 136 4.10 19.07 24.33
C GLN A 136 3.67 17.73 24.93
N LEU A 137 2.50 17.23 24.51
CA LEU A 137 2.03 15.91 24.86
C LEU A 137 3.07 14.91 24.36
N LYS A 138 3.57 14.06 25.27
CA LYS A 138 4.42 12.93 24.89
C LYS A 138 3.62 12.07 23.92
N GLY A 139 4.26 11.61 22.84
CA GLY A 139 3.60 10.91 21.73
C GLY A 139 2.62 9.81 22.19
N PRO A 140 1.60 9.50 21.38
CA PRO A 140 0.33 8.88 21.80
C PRO A 140 0.43 7.56 22.59
N GLY A 141 1.58 6.90 22.66
CA GLY A 141 1.80 5.71 23.50
C GLY A 141 2.15 5.95 24.97
N HIS A 142 2.43 7.18 25.41
CA HIS A 142 3.00 7.43 26.75
C HIS A 142 2.00 7.89 27.82
N GLN A 143 0.76 8.23 27.45
CA GLN A 143 -0.24 8.74 28.39
C GLN A 143 -1.61 8.08 28.16
N GLY A 144 -1.95 7.09 28.99
CA GLY A 144 -3.29 6.52 29.08
C GLY A 144 -3.69 5.50 27.99
N GLY A 145 -4.94 5.03 28.11
CA GLY A 145 -5.56 4.08 27.17
C GLY A 145 -5.99 4.74 25.86
N HIS A 146 -6.34 3.92 24.87
CA HIS A 146 -6.81 4.36 23.53
C HIS A 146 -7.90 5.43 23.58
N SER A 147 -8.85 5.33 24.53
CA SER A 147 -9.94 6.29 24.68
C SER A 147 -9.47 7.71 25.04
N LEU A 148 -8.40 7.83 25.82
CA LEU A 148 -7.82 9.11 26.18
C LEU A 148 -7.02 9.70 25.01
N ALA A 149 -6.32 8.85 24.25
CA ALA A 149 -5.66 9.28 23.02
C ALA A 149 -6.65 9.86 21.99
N GLN A 150 -7.86 9.29 21.87
CA GLN A 150 -8.90 9.84 20.99
C GLN A 150 -9.41 11.23 21.39
N GLN A 151 -9.34 11.57 22.69
CA GLN A 151 -9.77 12.89 23.18
C GLN A 151 -8.66 13.95 23.02
N LEU A 152 -7.40 13.53 23.07
CA LEU A 152 -6.24 14.42 23.04
C LEU A 152 -5.69 14.67 21.64
N TYR A 153 -5.94 13.76 20.69
CA TYR A 153 -5.37 13.81 19.34
C TYR A 153 -6.46 13.80 18.27
N GLY A 154 -6.22 14.58 17.21
CA GLY A 154 -6.99 14.58 15.97
C GLY A 154 -6.18 14.02 14.79
N ILE A 155 -6.84 13.89 13.63
CA ILE A 155 -6.22 13.43 12.39
C ILE A 155 -6.24 14.58 11.38
N SER A 156 -5.07 14.95 10.88
CA SER A 156 -4.89 15.86 9.75
C SER A 156 -4.53 15.07 8.49
N PHE A 157 -4.99 15.52 7.33
CA PHE A 157 -4.68 14.90 6.05
C PHE A 157 -3.76 15.81 5.25
N GLU A 158 -2.60 15.28 4.87
CA GLU A 158 -1.69 15.90 3.93
C GLU A 158 -1.82 15.21 2.58
N ASP A 159 -2.35 15.94 1.60
CA ASP A 159 -2.51 15.44 0.24
C ASP A 159 -1.26 15.72 -0.57
N THR A 160 -0.83 14.72 -1.34
CA THR A 160 0.26 14.92 -2.30
C THR A 160 -0.33 15.50 -3.57
N ASP A 161 0.22 16.64 -4.02
CA ASP A 161 -0.11 17.18 -5.33
C ASP A 161 0.48 16.29 -6.43
N LEU A 162 -0.39 15.49 -7.06
CA LEU A 162 -0.02 14.57 -8.14
C LEU A 162 0.36 15.31 -9.43
N GLU A 163 0.09 16.61 -9.54
CA GLU A 163 0.42 17.40 -10.72
C GLU A 163 1.90 17.78 -10.76
N GLN A 164 2.58 17.80 -9.61
CA GLN A 164 3.97 18.22 -9.47
C GLN A 164 4.94 17.05 -9.67
N GLU A 165 5.83 17.14 -10.66
CA GLU A 165 6.80 16.05 -10.98
C GLU A 165 7.76 15.71 -9.82
N SER A 166 7.94 16.60 -8.85
CA SER A 166 8.74 16.33 -7.64
C SER A 166 8.12 15.29 -6.70
N ALA A 167 6.81 15.02 -6.82
CA ALA A 167 6.12 13.99 -6.04
C ALA A 167 6.64 12.58 -6.35
N PHE A 168 7.19 12.36 -7.55
CA PHE A 168 7.76 11.07 -7.98
C PHE A 168 9.17 10.81 -7.42
N ASP A 169 9.88 11.85 -6.97
CA ASP A 169 11.23 11.74 -6.38
C ASP A 169 11.21 11.58 -4.84
N GLN A 170 10.13 12.00 -4.17
CA GLN A 170 9.89 11.78 -2.73
C GLN A 170 9.96 10.31 -2.27
N PRO A 171 9.38 9.31 -2.98
CA PRO A 171 9.37 7.91 -2.51
C PRO A 171 10.77 7.28 -2.38
N ALA A 172 11.80 7.84 -3.04
CA ALA A 172 13.18 7.39 -2.89
C ALA A 172 13.86 7.93 -1.62
N ARG A 173 13.45 9.11 -1.12
CA ARG A 173 13.99 9.74 0.09
C ARG A 173 13.40 9.12 1.36
N GLU A 174 12.10 8.82 1.34
CA GLU A 174 11.37 8.24 2.49
C GLU A 174 11.81 6.81 2.83
N HIS A 175 12.39 6.07 1.87
CA HIS A 175 12.95 4.74 2.11
C HIS A 175 14.07 4.74 3.17
N ARG A 176 14.56 5.92 3.56
CA ARG A 176 15.64 6.14 4.53
C ARG A 176 15.14 6.59 5.90
N GLU A 177 13.93 7.12 6.00
CA GLU A 177 13.35 7.60 7.26
C GLU A 177 12.52 6.49 7.88
N LYS A 178 13.12 5.76 8.83
CA LYS A 178 12.37 4.84 9.69
C LYS A 178 11.40 5.68 10.52
N SER A 179 10.10 5.51 10.28
CA SER A 179 9.09 6.02 11.20
C SER A 179 9.10 5.12 12.43
N ASP A 180 9.55 5.64 13.58
CA ASP A 180 9.47 4.95 14.87
C ASP A 180 7.99 4.87 15.33
N CYS A 181 7.16 4.13 14.60
CA CYS A 181 5.76 3.90 14.91
C CYS A 181 5.55 2.71 15.87
N CYS A 182 6.62 2.00 16.25
CA CYS A 182 6.59 0.75 17.02
C CYS A 182 6.14 0.90 18.49
N GLY A 183 5.76 2.10 18.94
CA GLY A 183 5.33 2.35 20.32
C GLY A 183 4.17 3.34 20.47
N GLN A 184 3.46 3.66 19.39
CA GLN A 184 2.37 4.65 19.38
C GLN A 184 1.04 3.99 19.00
N TYR A 185 -0.09 4.49 19.53
CA TYR A 185 -1.40 4.08 19.02
C TYR A 185 -1.55 4.54 17.56
N HIS A 186 -1.82 3.60 16.65
CA HIS A 186 -1.98 3.89 15.23
C HIS A 186 -3.37 4.45 14.91
N LEU A 187 -3.72 5.58 15.53
CA LEU A 187 -4.99 6.27 15.28
C LEU A 187 -5.14 6.69 13.80
N ASN A 188 -4.03 7.01 13.15
CA ASN A 188 -3.98 7.37 11.73
C ASN A 188 -3.89 6.15 10.78
N SER A 189 -3.84 4.91 11.28
CA SER A 189 -3.69 3.72 10.45
C SER A 189 -4.82 3.58 9.44
N PHE A 190 -4.46 3.27 8.18
CA PHE A 190 -5.40 2.81 7.17
C PHE A 190 -5.33 1.30 7.02
N ASN A 191 -6.47 0.63 7.19
CA ASN A 191 -6.54 -0.82 7.28
C ASN A 191 -7.05 -1.47 6.00
N THR A 192 -7.74 -0.71 5.16
CA THR A 192 -8.30 -1.22 3.90
C THR A 192 -8.24 -0.18 2.80
N VAL A 193 -8.00 -0.67 1.59
CA VAL A 193 -8.09 0.08 0.34
C VAL A 193 -8.83 -0.77 -0.68
N CYS A 194 -9.68 -0.14 -1.50
CA CYS A 194 -10.46 -0.82 -2.52
C CYS A 194 -10.70 0.11 -3.72
N TRP A 195 -10.38 -0.39 -4.91
CA TRP A 195 -10.76 0.29 -6.14
C TRP A 195 -12.24 0.12 -6.44
N SER A 196 -12.86 1.15 -7.02
CA SER A 196 -14.21 1.03 -7.53
C SER A 196 -14.30 -0.10 -8.57
N PRO A 197 -15.24 -1.05 -8.42
CA PRO A 197 -15.44 -2.11 -9.39
C PRO A 197 -16.17 -1.62 -10.63
N ASN A 198 -16.76 -0.42 -10.64
CA ASN A 198 -17.52 0.10 -11.78
C ASN A 198 -16.62 0.86 -12.77
N HIS A 199 -16.79 0.60 -14.07
CA HIS A 199 -16.02 1.25 -15.14
C HIS A 199 -16.18 2.78 -15.14
N GLY A 200 -17.41 3.29 -14.96
CA GLY A 200 -17.69 4.74 -14.92
C GLY A 200 -17.02 5.47 -13.74
N SER A 201 -16.60 4.74 -12.71
CA SER A 201 -15.88 5.27 -11.55
C SER A 201 -14.52 4.58 -11.35
N ALA A 202 -13.91 4.08 -12.42
CA ALA A 202 -12.66 3.31 -12.37
C ALA A 202 -11.48 3.99 -11.64
N ASN A 203 -11.47 5.33 -11.62
CA ASN A 203 -10.40 6.13 -10.99
C ASN A 203 -10.67 6.48 -9.53
N TRP A 204 -11.74 5.94 -8.93
CA TRP A 204 -12.06 6.14 -7.53
C TRP A 204 -11.43 5.05 -6.67
N LEU A 205 -10.71 5.49 -5.65
CA LEU A 205 -10.12 4.66 -4.62
C LEU A 205 -10.83 4.95 -3.29
N PHE A 206 -11.32 3.90 -2.65
CA PHE A 206 -11.81 3.93 -1.29
C PHE A 206 -10.71 3.52 -0.32
N SER A 207 -10.56 4.23 0.79
CA SER A 207 -9.64 3.91 1.87
C SER A 207 -10.33 4.10 3.21
N ALA A 208 -10.12 3.19 4.16
CA ALA A 208 -10.67 3.32 5.50
C ALA A 208 -9.68 2.88 6.59
N GLY A 209 -9.73 3.59 7.71
CA GLY A 209 -8.79 3.47 8.80
C GLY A 209 -9.38 3.04 10.13
N GLN A 210 -8.48 2.76 11.08
CA GLN A 210 -8.83 2.24 12.40
C GLN A 210 -9.63 3.25 13.24
N ALA A 211 -9.41 4.55 13.05
CA ALA A 211 -10.17 5.61 13.72
C ALA A 211 -11.64 5.72 13.24
N GLY A 212 -12.11 4.85 12.35
CA GLY A 212 -13.45 4.92 11.78
C GLY A 212 -13.60 5.98 10.69
N VAL A 213 -12.49 6.57 10.24
CA VAL A 213 -12.47 7.51 9.12
C VAL A 213 -12.40 6.73 7.80
N ALA A 214 -13.28 7.10 6.88
CA ALA A 214 -13.29 6.59 5.51
C ALA A 214 -13.12 7.75 4.54
N ARG A 215 -12.36 7.52 3.48
CA ARG A 215 -12.01 8.52 2.47
C ARG A 215 -12.19 7.95 1.07
N LEU A 216 -12.70 8.81 0.18
CA LEU A 216 -12.77 8.57 -1.26
C LEU A 216 -11.77 9.49 -1.94
N THR A 217 -10.86 8.91 -2.72
CA THR A 217 -9.85 9.63 -3.49
C THR A 217 -10.09 9.40 -4.97
N TRP A 218 -10.20 10.49 -5.74
CA TRP A 218 -10.31 10.44 -7.19
C TRP A 218 -8.96 10.76 -7.82
N LEU A 219 -8.45 9.88 -8.69
CA LEU A 219 -7.07 9.97 -9.15
C LEU A 219 -6.85 10.74 -10.44
N GLY A 220 -7.87 11.28 -11.12
CA GLY A 220 -7.69 12.25 -12.22
C GLY A 220 -6.89 11.79 -13.45
N LEU A 221 -6.28 10.60 -13.44
CA LEU A 221 -5.24 10.11 -14.37
C LEU A 221 -5.67 10.06 -15.85
N TYR A 222 -6.93 10.31 -16.18
CA TYR A 222 -7.46 10.30 -17.54
C TYR A 222 -7.54 11.68 -18.22
N ARG A 223 -7.18 12.80 -17.56
CA ARG A 223 -7.38 14.13 -18.18
C ARG A 223 -6.23 14.68 -19.01
N ARG A 224 -4.99 14.21 -18.83
CA ARG A 224 -3.83 14.77 -19.55
C ARG A 224 -3.72 14.25 -21.00
N HIS A 225 -3.92 12.96 -21.25
CA HIS A 225 -3.75 12.39 -22.60
C HIS A 225 -4.85 12.72 -23.63
N LEU A 226 -6.00 13.27 -23.21
CA LEU A 226 -7.06 13.67 -24.14
C LEU A 226 -6.84 15.06 -24.76
N LYS A 227 -6.00 15.92 -24.16
CA LYS A 227 -5.68 17.22 -24.73
C LYS A 227 -4.58 17.13 -25.80
N ASP A 228 -3.60 16.24 -25.60
CA ASP A 228 -2.50 16.06 -26.55
C ASP A 228 -2.89 15.20 -27.77
N ALA A 229 -3.97 14.42 -27.68
CA ALA A 229 -4.52 13.67 -28.82
C ALA A 229 -5.51 14.49 -29.68
N ALA A 230 -5.83 15.71 -29.25
CA ALA A 230 -6.77 16.61 -29.92
C ALA A 230 -6.13 17.94 -30.38
N SER A 231 -4.80 18.02 -30.39
CA SER A 231 -4.00 19.15 -30.93
C SER A 231 -3.16 18.71 -32.12
#